data_AF-A0A380L3S4-F1
#
_entry.id   AF-A0A380L3S4-F1
#
_cell.length_a   1.000
_cell.length_b   1.000
_cell.length_c   1.000
_cell.angle_alpha   90.00
_cell.angle_beta   90.00
_cell.angle_gamma   90.00
#
_symmetry.space_group_name_H-M   'P 1'
#
loop_
_entity.id
_entity.type
_entity.pdbx_description
1 polymer ?
#
loop_
_entity_poly.entity_id
_entity_poly.type
_entity_poly.pdbx_seq_one_letter_code
_entity_poly.pdbx_strand_id
1 'polypeptide(L)' 'MNIRLAYKSDVASLVALYAPYVENTAITFECQIPSAEEFADRIEKTLKKYPYLMAEENGEIFGYAYVSTYDD' A
#
# COMPACT_ATOMS: atom_id res chain seq x y z
N MET A 1 -16.29 -6.00 -7.53
CA MET A 1 -15.47 -5.21 -6.61
C MET A 1 -15.58 -5.79 -5.20
N ASN A 2 -14.45 -6.19 -4.61
CA ASN A 2 -14.32 -6.71 -3.24
C ASN A 2 -13.34 -5.83 -2.45
N ILE A 3 -13.61 -5.60 -1.16
CA ILE A 3 -12.71 -4.88 -0.25
C ILE A 3 -12.29 -5.85 0.85
N ARG A 4 -10.98 -6.05 1.01
CA ARG A 4 -10.42 -6.96 2.02
C ARG A 4 -9.18 -6.37 2.69
N LEU A 5 -8.70 -7.02 3.74
CA LEU A 5 -7.41 -6.70 4.34
C LEU A 5 -6.27 -7.06 3.39
N ALA A 6 -5.20 -6.27 3.45
CA ALA A 6 -3.94 -6.56 2.77
C ALA A 6 -3.19 -7.72 3.46
N TYR A 7 -2.53 -8.54 2.65
CA TYR A 7 -1.59 -9.58 3.08
C TYR A 7 -0.20 -9.33 2.50
N LYS A 8 0.83 -9.96 3.07
CA LYS A 8 2.21 -9.83 2.57
C LYS A 8 2.34 -10.24 1.09
N SER A 9 1.51 -11.17 0.62
CA SER A 9 1.47 -11.61 -0.78
C SER A 9 1.06 -10.49 -1.74
N ASP A 10 0.38 -9.44 -1.27
CA ASP A 10 -0.09 -8.34 -2.10
C ASP A 10 0.96 -7.25 -2.33
N VAL A 11 2.10 -7.31 -1.61
CA VAL A 11 3.14 -6.27 -1.59
C VAL A 11 3.65 -5.93 -2.99
N ALA A 12 3.90 -6.94 -3.82
CA ALA A 12 4.42 -6.72 -5.18
C ALA A 12 3.43 -5.90 -6.02
N SER A 13 2.14 -6.22 -5.94
CA SER A 13 1.07 -5.49 -6.63
C SER A 13 0.88 -4.08 -6.07
N LEU A 14 1.02 -3.91 -4.75
CA LEU A 14 0.94 -2.59 -4.11
C LEU A 14 2.09 -1.68 -4.50
N VAL A 15 3.33 -2.18 -4.53
CA VAL A 15 4.49 -1.41 -4.98
C VAL A 15 4.33 -1.02 -6.45
N ALA A 16 3.87 -1.95 -7.31
CA ALA A 16 3.61 -1.65 -8.72
C ALA A 16 2.52 -0.57 -8.90
N LEU A 17 1.47 -0.61 -8.08
CA LEU A 17 0.41 0.41 -8.08
C LEU A 17 0.91 1.76 -7.54
N TYR A 18 1.82 1.75 -6.56
CA TYR A 18 2.38 2.95 -5.93
C TYR A 18 3.44 3.65 -6.79
N ALA A 19 4.26 2.89 -7.50
CA ALA A 19 5.38 3.36 -8.32
C ALA A 19 5.05 4.56 -9.25
N PRO A 20 3.98 4.54 -10.07
CA PRO A 20 3.69 5.67 -10.96
C PRO A 20 3.37 6.97 -10.19
N TYR A 21 2.88 6.89 -8.96
CA TYR A 21 2.61 8.06 -8.13
C TYR A 21 3.90 8.69 -7.60
N VAL A 22 4.93 7.89 -7.31
CA VAL A 22 6.26 8.36 -6.92
C VAL A 22 6.96 9.03 -8.11
N GLU A 23 6.95 8.37 -9.27
CA GLU A 23 7.74 8.83 -10.42
C GLU A 23 7.12 10.03 -11.14
N ASN A 24 5.79 10.11 -11.20
CA ASN A 24 5.10 11.00 -12.14
C ASN A 24 4.16 12.01 -11.48
N THR A 25 4.04 12.04 -10.15
CA THR A 25 3.07 12.91 -9.47
C THR A 25 3.63 13.52 -8.20
N ALA A 26 2.90 14.49 -7.63
CA ALA A 26 3.18 15.09 -6.32
C ALA A 26 2.23 14.57 -5.22
N ILE A 27 1.53 13.44 -5.45
CA ILE A 27 0.55 12.87 -4.49
C ILE A 27 1.27 12.30 -3.26
N THR A 28 2.49 11.80 -3.45
CA THR A 28 3.40 11.40 -2.38
C THR A 28 4.63 12.28 -2.37
N PHE A 29 5.27 12.42 -1.19
CA PHE A 29 6.55 13.10 -1.05
C PHE A 29 7.75 12.15 -1.14
N GLU A 30 7.51 10.86 -1.40
CA GLU A 30 8.60 9.94 -1.67
C GLU A 30 9.25 10.23 -3.02
N CYS A 31 10.58 10.24 -3.04
CA CYS A 31 11.38 10.49 -4.25
C CYS A 31 11.90 9.18 -4.89
N GLN A 32 11.74 8.05 -4.22
CA GLN A 32 12.23 6.74 -4.66
C GLN A 32 11.14 5.70 -4.42
N ILE A 33 10.99 4.77 -5.36
CA ILE A 33 10.04 3.67 -5.20
C ILE A 33 10.56 2.80 -4.06
N PRO A 34 9.77 2.58 -2.99
CA PRO A 34 10.15 1.71 -1.90
C PRO A 34 10.33 0.28 -2.39
N SER A 35 11.30 -0.42 -1.82
CA SER A 35 11.47 -1.85 -2.05
C SER A 35 10.25 -2.63 -1.54
N ALA A 36 10.08 -3.86 -2.05
CA ALA A 36 9.04 -4.76 -1.55
C ALA A 36 9.18 -5.04 -0.05
N GLU A 37 10.42 -5.18 0.46
CA GLU A 37 10.67 -5.41 1.89
C GLU A 37 10.24 -4.21 2.74
N GLU A 38 10.62 -2.99 2.35
CA GLU A 38 10.22 -1.78 3.07
C GLU A 38 8.70 -1.59 3.07
N PHE A 39 8.04 -1.87 1.94
CA PHE A 39 6.60 -1.74 1.83
C PHE A 39 5.87 -2.82 2.65
N ALA A 40 6.38 -4.05 2.67
CA ALA A 40 5.87 -5.12 3.53
C ALA A 40 5.97 -4.74 5.01
N ASP A 41 7.12 -4.22 5.44
CA ASP A 41 7.33 -3.75 6.81
C ASP A 41 6.34 -2.64 7.20
N ARG A 42 6.03 -1.71 6.29
CA ARG A 42 5.03 -0.65 6.52
C ARG A 42 3.64 -1.22 6.71
N ILE A 43 3.22 -2.17 5.87
CA ILE A 43 1.92 -2.86 6.00
C ILE A 43 1.86 -3.59 7.35
N GLU A 44 2.89 -4.37 7.70
CA GLU A 44 2.93 -5.12 8.95
C GLU A 44 2.88 -4.22 10.18
N LYS A 45 3.63 -3.11 10.18
CA LYS A 45 3.59 -2.12 11.26
C LYS A 45 2.20 -1.49 11.39
N THR A 46 1.57 -1.15 10.27
CA THR A 46 0.23 -0.55 10.26
C THR A 46 -0.82 -1.53 10.79
N LEU A 47 -0.81 -2.78 10.29
CA LEU A 47 -1.77 -3.83 10.69
C LEU A 47 -1.74 -4.18 12.18
N LYS A 48 -0.66 -3.86 12.90
CA LYS A 48 -0.61 -3.99 14.37
C LYS A 48 -1.57 -3.04 15.09
N LYS A 49 -1.91 -1.89 14.50
CA LYS A 49 -2.73 -0.83 15.12
C LYS A 49 -3.98 -0.48 14.31
N TYR A 50 -3.92 -0.54 12.98
CA TYR A 50 -4.95 -0.03 12.07
C TYR A 50 -5.16 -0.94 10.85
N PRO A 51 -6.35 -0.94 10.24
CA PRO A 51 -6.59 -1.70 9.03
C PRO A 51 -5.79 -1.15 7.84
N TYR A 52 -5.34 -2.07 6.99
CA TYR A 52 -4.81 -1.80 5.66
C TYR A 52 -5.73 -2.51 4.66
N LEU A 53 -6.44 -1.73 3.86
CA LEU A 53 -7.50 -2.20 2.96
C LEU A 53 -7.02 -2.24 1.51
N MET A 54 -7.54 -3.22 0.78
CA MET A 54 -7.30 -3.47 -0.64
C MET A 54 -8.62 -3.53 -1.38
N ALA A 55 -8.70 -2.89 -2.54
CA ALA A 55 -9.79 -3.04 -3.48
C ALA A 55 -9.36 -3.96 -4.63
N GLU A 56 -10.06 -5.07 -4.79
CA GLU A 56 -9.80 -6.06 -5.84
C GLU A 56 -11.05 -6.36 -6.69
N GLU A 57 -10.83 -6.65 -7.96
CA GLU A 57 -11.86 -7.13 -8.88
C GLU A 57 -11.24 -8.09 -9.90
N ASN A 58 -11.86 -9.24 -10.13
CA ASN A 58 -11.36 -10.27 -11.06
C ASN A 58 -9.90 -10.73 -10.81
N GLY A 59 -9.42 -10.66 -9.55
CA GLY A 59 -8.05 -11.03 -9.18
C GLY A 59 -7.00 -9.93 -9.40
N GLU A 60 -7.41 -8.74 -9.84
CA GLU A 60 -6.57 -7.56 -10.00
C GLU A 60 -6.81 -6.56 -8.87
N ILE A 61 -5.75 -5.88 -8.45
CA ILE A 61 -5.79 -4.87 -7.37
C ILE A 61 -5.86 -3.48 -8.01
N PHE A 62 -6.86 -2.70 -7.62
CA PHE A 62 -7.12 -1.37 -8.21
C PHE A 62 -6.84 -0.22 -7.26
N GLY A 63 -6.71 -0.50 -5.96
CA GLY A 63 -6.57 0.54 -4.96
C GLY A 63 -6.27 -0.03 -3.58
N TYR A 64 -5.78 0.84 -2.71
CA TYR A 64 -5.56 0.52 -1.31
C TYR A 64 -5.78 1.76 -0.45
N ALA A 65 -6.04 1.54 0.84
CA ALA A 65 -6.19 2.60 1.82
C ALA A 65 -5.69 2.12 3.18
N TYR A 66 -5.05 3.01 3.93
CA TYR A 66 -4.60 2.71 5.29
C TYR A 66 -4.64 3.98 6.13
N VAL A 67 -4.56 3.79 7.45
CA VAL A 67 -4.53 4.89 8.42
C VAL A 67 -3.17 4.87 9.12
N SER A 68 -2.59 6.05 9.34
CA SER A 68 -1.42 6.23 10.19
C SER A 68 -1.77 7.12 11.38
N THR A 69 -0.96 7.05 12.43
CA THR A 69 -1.01 8.06 13.50
C THR A 69 -0.74 9.46 12.93
N TYR A 70 -1.39 10.46 13.51
CA TYR A 70 -1.11 11.87 13.21
C TYR A 70 0.08 12.40 14.02
N ASP A 71 0.16 11.95 15.28
CA ASP A 71 1.24 12.19 16.23
C ASP A 71 1.58 10.83 16.86
N ASP A 72 2.86 10.50 16.99
CA ASP A 72 3.34 9.22 17.55
C ASP A 72 4.06 9.45 18.89
#